data_AF-A0A353CDJ7-F1
#
_entry.id   AF-A0A353CDJ7-F1
#
_cell.length_a   1.000
_cell.length_b   1.000
_cell.length_c   1.000
_cell.angle_alpha   90.00
_cell.angle_beta   90.00
_cell.angle_gamma   90.00
#
_symmetry.space_group_name_H-M   'P 1'
#
loop_
_entity.id
_entity.type
_entity.pdbx_description
1 polymer ?
#
loop_
_entity_poly.entity_id
_entity_poly.type
_entity_poly.pdbx_seq_one_letter_code
_entity_poly.pdbx_strand_id
1 'polypeptide(L)'
;SAIKKFGFGEIEEAIEVSRVTIYSVIPGIRFFGLPKRERANRARISWAKVNEAFGWKTDYPAEMTRMFEDREENVRTAGQAAMFKVAELSGGNTAVMEKPEDAGRIYADILGVIESRYVIGYYPTDGVPSERRRSVKVEVRGRPDYTVTTRSHYILK
;
A
#
# COMPACT_ATOMS: atom_id res chain seq x y z
N SER A 1 -6.87 11.91 -29.05
CA SER A 1 -7.34 11.30 -27.79
C SER A 1 -6.31 11.61 -26.71
N ALA A 2 -6.63 12.47 -25.76
CA ALA A 2 -5.70 12.80 -24.67
C ALA A 2 -5.75 11.66 -23.65
N ILE A 3 -4.63 10.96 -23.45
CA ILE A 3 -4.49 9.99 -22.37
C ILE A 3 -4.65 10.77 -21.07
N LYS A 4 -5.78 10.61 -20.36
CA LYS A 4 -5.94 11.10 -19.00
C LYS A 4 -4.78 10.54 -18.19
N LYS A 5 -3.93 11.42 -17.65
CA LYS A 5 -2.90 11.03 -16.69
C LYS A 5 -3.62 10.63 -15.41
N PHE A 6 -3.96 9.36 -15.27
CA PHE A 6 -4.42 8.80 -14.01
C PHE A 6 -3.25 8.88 -13.01
N GLY A 7 -3.41 9.70 -11.99
CA GLY A 7 -2.47 9.89 -10.90
C GLY A 7 -3.05 9.43 -9.56
N PHE A 8 -2.28 9.70 -8.51
CA PHE A 8 -2.67 9.34 -7.15
C PHE A 8 -3.90 10.13 -6.66
N GLY A 9 -4.07 11.38 -7.12
CA GLY A 9 -5.20 12.23 -6.75
C GLY A 9 -6.54 11.66 -7.20
N GLU A 10 -6.64 11.11 -8.43
CA GLU A 10 -7.86 10.47 -8.90
C GLU A 10 -8.20 9.20 -8.11
N ILE A 11 -7.19 8.47 -7.63
CA ILE A 11 -7.38 7.29 -6.77
C ILE A 11 -7.91 7.71 -5.39
N GLU A 12 -7.34 8.76 -4.80
CA GLU A 12 -7.80 9.30 -3.52
C GLU A 12 -9.28 9.76 -3.62
N GLU A 13 -9.63 10.52 -4.65
CA GLU A 13 -11.01 10.95 -4.89
C GLU A 13 -11.95 9.76 -5.13
N ALA A 14 -11.54 8.79 -5.94
CA ALA A 14 -12.34 7.60 -6.21
C ALA A 14 -12.59 6.78 -4.93
N ILE A 15 -11.58 6.63 -4.07
CA ILE A 15 -11.73 5.99 -2.75
C ILE A 15 -12.69 6.81 -1.90
N GLU A 16 -12.57 8.14 -1.88
CA GLU A 16 -13.48 9.06 -1.17
C GLU A 16 -14.94 8.88 -1.57
N VAL A 17 -15.22 8.88 -2.87
CA VAL A 17 -16.58 8.79 -3.43
C VAL A 17 -17.16 7.37 -3.28
N SER A 18 -16.40 6.34 -3.62
CA SER A 18 -16.92 4.95 -3.70
C SER A 18 -17.07 4.27 -2.34
N ARG A 19 -16.45 4.83 -1.29
CA ARG A 19 -16.46 4.27 0.08
C ARG A 19 -15.97 2.81 0.15
N VAL A 20 -15.10 2.41 -0.79
CA VAL A 20 -14.49 1.09 -0.80
C VAL A 20 -13.33 1.00 0.21
N THR A 21 -13.10 -0.20 0.73
CA THR A 21 -11.89 -0.54 1.49
C THR A 21 -11.02 -1.45 0.64
N ILE A 22 -9.75 -1.09 0.50
CA ILE A 22 -8.79 -1.76 -0.37
C ILE A 22 -7.80 -2.55 0.51
N TYR A 23 -7.73 -3.85 0.25
CA TYR A 23 -6.70 -4.73 0.80
C TYR A 23 -5.70 -5.07 -0.30
N SER A 24 -4.47 -4.61 -0.14
CA SER A 24 -3.43 -4.78 -1.15
C SER A 24 -2.53 -5.97 -0.80
N VAL A 25 -2.35 -6.90 -1.74
CA VAL A 25 -1.35 -7.97 -1.62
C VAL A 25 -0.24 -7.70 -2.64
N ILE A 26 0.97 -7.50 -2.15
CA ILE A 26 2.16 -7.24 -2.97
C ILE A 26 2.95 -8.55 -3.05
N PRO A 27 2.97 -9.24 -4.20
CA PRO A 27 3.80 -10.42 -4.36
C PRO A 27 5.28 -10.04 -4.53
N GLY A 28 6.16 -10.90 -4.02
CA GLY A 28 7.60 -10.80 -4.19
C GLY A 28 8.31 -10.07 -3.06
N ILE A 29 9.54 -9.63 -3.34
CA ILE A 29 10.47 -9.14 -2.32
C ILE A 29 9.99 -7.81 -1.71
N ARG A 30 9.98 -7.72 -0.38
CA ARG A 30 9.70 -6.47 0.33
C ARG A 30 10.83 -5.46 0.17
N PHE A 31 10.48 -4.22 -0.15
CA PHE A 31 11.38 -3.06 -0.19
C PHE A 31 10.89 -1.94 0.74
N PHE A 32 9.59 -1.66 0.75
CA PHE A 32 9.02 -0.59 1.56
C PHE A 32 9.12 -0.90 3.06
N GLY A 33 9.41 0.12 3.86
CA GLY A 33 9.61 0.01 5.31
C GLY A 33 10.96 -0.59 5.73
N LEU A 34 11.84 -0.96 4.80
CA LEU A 34 13.17 -1.49 5.12
C LEU A 34 14.26 -0.38 5.10
N PRO A 35 15.33 -0.53 5.91
CA PRO A 35 16.48 0.36 5.86
C PRO A 35 17.17 0.35 4.49
N LYS A 36 17.78 1.47 4.07
CA LYS A 36 18.41 1.63 2.75
C LYS A 36 19.41 0.52 2.40
N ARG A 37 20.27 0.12 3.35
CA ARG A 37 21.26 -0.96 3.15
C ARG A 37 20.58 -2.29 2.82
N GLU A 38 19.49 -2.61 3.51
CA GLU A 38 18.74 -3.84 3.27
C GLU A 38 18.01 -3.81 1.92
N ARG A 39 17.47 -2.64 1.53
CA ARG A 39 16.86 -2.46 0.21
C ARG A 39 17.86 -2.65 -0.92
N ALA A 40 19.08 -2.12 -0.80
CA ALA A 40 20.13 -2.32 -1.79
C ALA A 40 20.51 -3.81 -1.94
N ASN A 41 20.64 -4.55 -0.84
CA ASN A 41 20.89 -6.00 -0.87
C ASN A 41 19.75 -6.75 -1.59
N ARG A 42 18.51 -6.38 -1.29
CA ARG A 42 17.31 -6.97 -1.89
C ARG A 42 17.15 -6.60 -3.37
N ALA A 43 17.57 -5.40 -3.78
CA ALA A 43 17.58 -4.97 -5.16
C ALA A 43 18.50 -5.85 -6.01
N ARG A 44 19.70 -6.16 -5.50
CA ARG A 44 20.62 -7.10 -6.15
C ARG A 44 19.98 -8.47 -6.37
N ILE A 45 19.33 -9.02 -5.34
CA ILE A 45 18.64 -10.32 -5.44
C ILE A 45 17.48 -10.25 -6.43
N SER A 46 16.68 -9.17 -6.38
CA SER A 46 15.55 -8.95 -7.31
C SER A 46 16.04 -8.89 -8.75
N TRP A 47 17.08 -8.09 -9.01
CA TRP A 47 17.67 -7.93 -10.34
C TRP A 47 18.22 -9.25 -10.89
N ALA A 48 18.93 -10.03 -10.07
CA ALA A 48 19.43 -11.34 -10.45
C ALA A 48 18.29 -12.29 -10.87
N LYS A 49 17.20 -12.34 -10.08
CA LYS A 49 16.02 -13.17 -10.38
C LYS A 49 15.29 -12.72 -11.65
N VAL A 50 15.18 -11.41 -11.88
CA VAL A 50 14.60 -10.86 -13.12
C VAL A 50 15.45 -11.27 -14.32
N ASN A 51 16.77 -11.10 -14.25
CA ASN A 51 17.66 -11.51 -15.34
C ASN A 51 17.58 -13.01 -15.63
N GLU A 52 17.54 -13.84 -14.58
CA GLU A 52 17.35 -15.30 -14.70
C GLU A 52 16.02 -15.63 -15.39
N ALA A 53 14.91 -15.03 -14.94
CA ALA A 53 13.58 -15.31 -15.48
C ALA A 53 13.41 -14.88 -16.94
N PHE A 54 14.07 -13.80 -17.37
CA PHE A 54 13.97 -13.27 -18.73
C PHE A 54 15.14 -13.64 -19.65
N GLY A 55 16.13 -14.40 -19.15
CA GLY A 55 17.31 -14.80 -19.92
C GLY A 55 18.16 -13.62 -20.40
N TRP A 56 18.14 -12.50 -19.67
CA TRP A 56 18.92 -11.32 -20.03
C TRP A 56 20.41 -11.54 -19.76
N LYS A 57 21.27 -10.85 -20.52
CA LYS A 57 22.72 -10.92 -20.32
C LYS A 57 23.06 -10.52 -18.89
N THR A 58 24.01 -11.21 -18.27
CA THR A 58 24.43 -10.94 -16.88
C THR A 58 25.82 -10.29 -16.78
N ASP A 59 26.53 -10.11 -17.91
CA ASP A 59 27.91 -9.59 -17.94
C ASP A 59 28.00 -8.06 -18.05
N TYR A 60 26.98 -7.34 -17.59
CA TYR A 60 27.00 -5.88 -17.65
C TYR A 60 28.17 -5.29 -16.86
N PRO A 61 28.77 -4.18 -17.35
CA PRO A 61 29.75 -3.43 -16.58
C PRO A 61 29.22 -3.07 -15.18
N ALA A 62 30.09 -3.08 -14.18
CA ALA A 62 29.70 -2.90 -12.77
C ALA A 62 28.88 -1.62 -12.51
N GLU A 63 29.19 -0.53 -13.22
CA GLU A 63 28.45 0.73 -13.13
C GLU A 63 27.01 0.58 -13.65
N MET A 64 26.83 -0.13 -14.76
CA MET A 64 25.52 -0.39 -15.34
C MET A 64 24.71 -1.35 -14.45
N THR A 65 25.36 -2.38 -13.87
CA THR A 65 24.71 -3.26 -12.88
C THR A 65 24.21 -2.46 -11.68
N ARG A 66 25.02 -1.54 -11.13
CA ARG A 66 24.59 -0.66 -10.03
C ARG A 66 23.41 0.22 -10.43
N MET A 67 23.43 0.80 -11.63
CA MET A 67 22.32 1.60 -12.13
C MET A 67 21.01 0.79 -12.19
N PHE A 68 21.06 -0.48 -12.60
CA PHE A 68 19.89 -1.35 -12.61
C PHE A 68 19.43 -1.72 -11.19
N GLU A 69 20.35 -2.07 -10.30
CA GLU A 69 20.04 -2.32 -8.87
C GLU A 69 19.36 -1.09 -8.24
N ASP A 70 19.92 0.11 -8.42
CA ASP A 70 19.36 1.36 -7.88
C ASP A 70 17.98 1.67 -8.48
N ARG A 71 17.80 1.45 -9.78
CA ARG A 71 16.49 1.63 -10.44
C ARG A 71 15.46 0.65 -9.88
N GLU A 72 15.84 -0.62 -9.69
CA GLU A 72 14.96 -1.64 -9.13
C GLU A 72 14.58 -1.30 -7.69
N GLU A 73 15.52 -0.86 -6.84
CA GLU A 73 15.22 -0.37 -5.50
C GLU A 73 14.17 0.75 -5.54
N ASN A 74 14.41 1.77 -6.37
CA ASN A 74 13.56 2.96 -6.41
C ASN A 74 12.16 2.64 -6.92
N VAL A 75 12.05 1.89 -8.03
CA VAL A 75 10.76 1.53 -8.63
C VAL A 75 9.95 0.64 -7.68
N ARG A 76 10.58 -0.39 -7.08
CA ARG A 76 9.90 -1.28 -6.15
C ARG A 76 9.49 -0.57 -4.87
N THR A 77 10.36 0.26 -4.31
CA THR A 77 10.04 1.03 -3.10
C THR A 77 8.87 1.97 -3.36
N ALA A 78 8.91 2.73 -4.46
CA ALA A 78 7.84 3.66 -4.82
C ALA A 78 6.50 2.95 -5.08
N GLY A 79 6.53 1.82 -5.82
CA GLY A 79 5.33 1.04 -6.09
C GLY A 79 4.71 0.46 -4.80
N GLN A 80 5.53 -0.13 -3.93
CA GLN A 80 5.05 -0.65 -2.65
C GLN A 80 4.54 0.44 -1.71
N ALA A 81 5.19 1.61 -1.68
CA ALA A 81 4.74 2.77 -0.92
C ALA A 81 3.36 3.27 -1.41
N ALA A 82 3.16 3.34 -2.73
CA ALA A 82 1.88 3.73 -3.31
C ALA A 82 0.77 2.75 -2.91
N MET A 83 1.00 1.44 -3.01
CA MET A 83 0.04 0.40 -2.61
C MET A 83 -0.30 0.47 -1.11
N PHE A 84 0.70 0.75 -0.26
CA PHE A 84 0.49 1.00 1.17
C PHE A 84 -0.41 2.22 1.40
N LYS A 85 -0.11 3.34 0.74
CA LYS A 85 -0.87 4.58 0.90
C LYS A 85 -2.32 4.44 0.43
N VAL A 86 -2.56 3.75 -0.69
CA VAL A 86 -3.91 3.46 -1.21
C VAL A 86 -4.72 2.65 -0.19
N ALA A 87 -4.15 1.57 0.34
CA ALA A 87 -4.84 0.75 1.34
C ALA A 87 -5.14 1.56 2.61
N GLU A 88 -4.17 2.30 3.13
CA GLU A 88 -4.32 3.17 4.31
C GLU A 88 -5.45 4.19 4.13
N LEU A 89 -5.49 4.92 3.01
CA LEU A 89 -6.53 5.92 2.73
C LEU A 89 -7.95 5.33 2.69
N SER A 90 -8.07 4.08 2.28
CA SER A 90 -9.33 3.35 2.20
C SER A 90 -9.77 2.73 3.55
N GLY A 91 -8.94 2.87 4.60
CA GLY A 91 -9.14 2.18 5.88
C GLY A 91 -8.86 0.67 5.80
N GLY A 92 -8.09 0.23 4.80
CA GLY A 92 -7.67 -1.15 4.61
C GLY A 92 -6.21 -1.36 5.01
N ASN A 93 -5.62 -2.48 4.58
CA ASN A 93 -4.25 -2.83 4.92
C ASN A 93 -3.50 -3.46 3.74
N THR A 94 -2.17 -3.46 3.82
CA THR A 94 -1.29 -4.03 2.81
C THR A 94 -0.47 -5.16 3.40
N ALA A 95 -0.45 -6.31 2.70
CA ALA A 95 0.40 -7.43 3.01
C ALA A 95 1.44 -7.63 1.89
N VAL A 96 2.66 -8.02 2.27
CA VAL A 96 3.69 -8.45 1.31
C VAL A 96 3.79 -9.96 1.38
N MET A 97 3.56 -10.62 0.25
CA MET A 97 3.64 -12.07 0.08
C MET A 97 5.00 -12.38 -0.55
N GLU A 98 6.01 -12.60 0.29
CA GLU A 98 7.37 -12.87 -0.18
C GLU A 98 7.52 -14.30 -0.69
N LYS A 99 6.73 -15.24 -0.15
CA LYS A 99 6.69 -16.64 -0.57
C LYS A 99 5.27 -17.13 -0.83
N PRO A 100 5.06 -18.13 -1.70
CA PRO A 100 3.74 -18.70 -1.95
C PRO A 100 3.04 -19.24 -0.68
N GLU A 101 3.81 -19.77 0.27
CA GLU A 101 3.27 -20.34 1.51
C GLU A 101 2.65 -19.28 2.43
N ASP A 102 3.01 -18.00 2.26
CA ASP A 102 2.42 -16.88 3.00
C ASP A 102 0.95 -16.63 2.59
N ALA A 103 0.52 -17.10 1.40
CA ALA A 103 -0.78 -16.76 0.83
C ALA A 103 -1.94 -17.15 1.75
N GLY A 104 -1.95 -18.39 2.26
CA GLY A 104 -3.04 -18.89 3.10
C GLY A 104 -3.23 -18.03 4.35
N ARG A 105 -2.13 -17.68 5.03
CA ARG A 105 -2.16 -16.80 6.20
C ARG A 105 -2.61 -15.39 5.83
N ILE A 106 -2.06 -14.79 4.77
CA ILE A 106 -2.41 -13.43 4.35
C ILE A 106 -3.90 -13.29 4.04
N TYR A 107 -4.47 -14.24 3.29
CA TYR A 107 -5.89 -14.19 2.96
C TYR A 107 -6.78 -14.46 4.17
N ALA A 108 -6.38 -15.36 5.08
CA ALA A 108 -7.06 -15.55 6.35
C ALA A 108 -7.04 -14.28 7.22
N ASP A 109 -5.89 -13.59 7.31
CA ASP A 109 -5.75 -12.32 8.03
C ASP A 109 -6.69 -11.24 7.44
N ILE A 110 -6.73 -11.12 6.11
CA ILE A 110 -7.63 -10.17 5.42
C ILE A 110 -9.10 -10.51 5.72
N LEU A 111 -9.48 -11.79 5.62
CA LEU A 111 -10.85 -12.23 5.89
C LEU A 111 -11.23 -11.97 7.35
N GLY A 112 -10.34 -12.27 8.30
CA GLY A 112 -10.58 -12.01 9.72
C GLY A 112 -10.81 -10.53 10.02
N VAL A 113 -10.09 -9.62 9.35
CA VAL A 113 -10.34 -8.17 9.45
C VAL A 113 -11.69 -7.78 8.85
N ILE A 114 -12.08 -8.38 7.72
CA ILE A 114 -13.39 -8.12 7.09
C ILE A 114 -14.52 -8.60 8.00
N GLU A 115 -14.42 -9.80 8.56
CA GLU A 115 -15.40 -10.40 9.46
C GLU A 115 -15.53 -9.64 10.79
N SER A 116 -14.42 -9.07 11.28
CA SER A 116 -14.37 -8.30 12.52
C SER A 116 -14.62 -6.80 12.32
N ARG A 117 -15.12 -6.39 11.15
CA ARG A 117 -15.30 -4.97 10.83
C ARG A 117 -16.57 -4.41 11.47
N TYR A 118 -16.41 -3.32 12.21
CA TYR A 118 -17.51 -2.51 12.72
C TYR A 118 -17.73 -1.28 11.85
N VAL A 119 -19.00 -0.95 11.58
CA VAL A 119 -19.39 0.29 10.91
C VAL A 119 -19.93 1.26 11.96
N ILE A 120 -19.27 2.40 12.12
CA ILE A 120 -19.70 3.47 13.03
C ILE A 120 -20.26 4.60 12.17
N GLY A 121 -21.56 4.89 12.34
CA GLY A 121 -22.19 6.07 11.76
C GLY A 121 -21.93 7.29 12.65
N TYR A 122 -21.35 8.35 12.08
CA TYR A 122 -21.21 9.64 12.73
C TYR A 122 -21.90 10.72 11.89
N TYR A 123 -22.81 11.45 12.53
CA TYR A 123 -23.45 12.62 11.95
C TYR A 123 -22.93 13.87 12.66
N PRO A 124 -22.28 14.79 11.94
CA PRO A 124 -21.76 16.01 12.56
C PRO A 124 -22.90 16.89 13.05
N THR A 125 -22.72 17.48 14.23
CA THR A 125 -23.75 18.25 14.96
C THR A 125 -24.12 19.58 14.30
N ASP A 126 -23.23 20.17 13.50
CA ASP A 126 -23.46 21.41 12.78
C ASP A 126 -24.26 21.19 11.48
N GLY A 127 -24.21 19.97 10.91
CA GLY A 127 -24.93 19.59 9.69
C GLY A 127 -24.61 20.43 8.44
N VAL A 128 -23.68 21.41 8.55
CA VAL A 128 -23.38 22.36 7.47
C VAL A 128 -22.50 21.67 6.43
N PRO A 129 -22.98 21.52 5.18
CA PRO A 129 -22.17 21.05 4.08
C PRO A 129 -20.92 21.91 3.93
N SER A 130 -19.78 21.26 3.70
CA SER A 130 -18.51 21.95 3.52
C SER A 130 -17.62 21.13 2.62
N GLU A 131 -17.01 21.80 1.64
CA GLU A 131 -15.95 21.22 0.81
C GLU A 131 -14.64 20.99 1.59
N ARG A 132 -14.59 21.37 2.88
CA ARG A 132 -13.42 21.16 3.72
C ARG A 132 -13.32 19.70 4.18
N ARG A 133 -12.12 19.14 4.03
CA ARG A 133 -11.75 17.83 4.56
C ARG A 133 -11.81 17.86 6.10
N ARG A 134 -12.61 16.97 6.68
CA ARG A 134 -12.70 16.76 8.14
C ARG A 134 -11.90 15.51 8.51
N SER A 135 -11.24 15.53 9.67
CA SER A 135 -10.46 14.40 10.18
C SER A 135 -11.24 13.60 11.22
N VAL A 136 -11.03 12.28 11.25
CA VAL A 136 -11.64 11.32 12.17
C VAL A 136 -10.54 10.61 12.94
N LYS A 137 -10.67 10.56 14.27
CA LYS A 137 -9.83 9.76 15.16
C LYS A 137 -10.72 8.78 15.90
N VAL A 138 -10.31 7.51 15.94
CA VAL A 138 -11.03 6.44 16.64
C VAL A 138 -10.10 5.83 17.68
N GLU A 139 -10.62 5.63 18.89
CA GLU A 139 -9.89 5.04 20.02
C GLU A 139 -10.76 3.95 20.68
N VAL A 140 -10.14 2.83 21.08
CA VAL A 140 -10.83 1.77 21.82
C VAL A 140 -10.50 1.91 23.31
N ARG A 141 -11.50 2.27 24.11
CA ARG A 141 -11.32 2.52 25.55
C ARG A 141 -10.83 1.28 26.27
N GLY A 142 -9.72 1.41 27.00
CA GLY A 142 -9.16 0.34 27.83
C GLY A 142 -8.49 -0.80 27.07
N ARG A 143 -8.31 -0.68 25.74
CA ARG A 143 -7.67 -1.71 24.89
C ARG A 143 -6.54 -1.11 24.06
N PRO A 144 -5.38 -0.81 24.68
CA PRO A 144 -4.21 -0.31 23.96
C PRO A 144 -3.58 -1.38 23.05
N ASP A 145 -3.92 -2.67 23.26
CA ASP A 145 -3.50 -3.81 22.45
C ASP A 145 -4.20 -3.86 21.08
N TYR A 146 -5.24 -3.06 20.87
CA TYR A 146 -6.02 -3.09 19.63
C TYR A 146 -5.46 -2.13 18.60
N THR A 147 -5.22 -2.64 17.39
CA THR A 147 -4.93 -1.82 16.22
C THR A 147 -6.24 -1.42 15.55
N VAL A 148 -6.50 -0.11 15.47
CA VAL A 148 -7.65 0.43 14.73
C VAL A 148 -7.21 0.88 13.36
N THR A 149 -7.84 0.34 12.32
CA THR A 149 -7.71 0.85 10.94
C THR A 149 -9.01 1.55 10.57
N THR A 150 -8.94 2.82 10.21
CA THR A 150 -10.11 3.64 9.87
C THR A 150 -9.82 4.51 8.67
N ARG A 151 -10.89 4.94 8.00
CA ARG A 151 -10.81 6.10 7.14
C ARG A 151 -10.62 7.34 8.01
N SER A 152 -9.49 8.00 7.88
CA SER A 152 -9.14 9.14 8.75
C SER A 152 -9.77 10.46 8.31
N HIS A 153 -10.46 10.50 7.16
CA HIS A 153 -10.99 11.74 6.59
C HIS A 153 -12.32 11.56 5.85
N TYR A 154 -13.14 12.61 5.81
CA TYR A 154 -14.34 12.70 4.98
C TYR A 154 -14.64 14.14 4.55
N ILE A 155 -15.47 14.29 3.51
CA ILE A 155 -16.05 15.56 3.09
C ILE A 155 -17.57 15.43 3.20
N LEU A 156 -18.21 16.39 3.85
CA LEU A 156 -19.67 16.46 3.94
C LEU A 156 -20.17 17.31 2.76
N LYS A 157 -20.58 16.65 1.68
CA LYS A 157 -21.22 17.30 0.53
C LYS A 157 -22.68 17.61 0.81
#